data_AF-A0A5C7EV82-F1
#
_entry.id   AF-A0A5C7EV82-F1
#
_cell.length_a   1.000
_cell.length_b   1.000
_cell.length_c   1.000
_cell.angle_alpha   90.00
_cell.angle_beta   90.00
_cell.angle_gamma   90.00
#
_symmetry.space_group_name_H-M   'P 1'
#
loop_
_entity.id
_entity.type
_entity.pdbx_description
1 polymer ?
#
loop_
_entity_poly.entity_id
_entity_poly.type
_entity_poly.pdbx_seq_one_letter_code
_entity_poly.pdbx_strand_id
1 'polypeptide(L)'
;MKICRVEKTLVATSRIGGLENRRLLVVKERGGGKQVAVDPVGCKPGDWVICVGSSAARDAAGSKDYPSDFTIVGIIDYWEETEEGNK
;
A
#
# COMPACT_ATOMS: atom_id res chain seq x y z
N MET A 1 -1.54 -9.23 7.24
CA MET A 1 -1.85 -8.56 5.96
C MET A 1 -3.13 -7.74 6.15
N LYS A 2 -3.35 -6.71 5.34
CA LYS A 2 -4.50 -5.81 5.41
C LYS A 2 -5.09 -5.61 4.02
N ILE A 3 -6.39 -5.37 3.95
CA ILE A 3 -7.08 -4.99 2.71
C ILE A 3 -7.23 -3.48 2.71
N CYS A 4 -6.70 -2.85 1.66
CA CYS A 4 -6.78 -1.40 1.49
C CYS A 4 -7.26 -1.05 0.08
N ARG A 5 -7.85 0.13 -0.07
CA ARG A 5 -8.13 0.73 -1.37
C ARG A 5 -7.09 1.81 -1.67
N VAL A 6 -6.54 1.81 -2.88
CA VAL A 6 -5.60 2.85 -3.31
C VAL A 6 -6.36 4.16 -3.53
N GLU A 7 -5.99 5.20 -2.80
CA GLU A 7 -6.58 6.54 -2.99
C GLU A 7 -5.87 7.30 -4.11
N LYS A 8 -4.53 7.39 -4.05
CA LYS A 8 -3.73 8.19 -5.00
C LYS A 8 -2.24 7.88 -4.91
N THR A 9 -1.49 8.31 -5.92
CA THR A 9 -0.03 8.36 -5.87
C THR A 9 0.47 9.40 -4.87
N LEU A 10 1.53 9.07 -4.14
CA LEU A 10 2.26 9.96 -3.25
C LEU A 10 3.64 10.25 -3.83
N VAL A 11 4.03 11.52 -3.86
CA VAL A 11 5.35 11.95 -4.33
C VAL A 11 6.10 12.61 -3.19
N ALA A 12 7.28 12.07 -2.86
CA ALA A 12 8.22 12.64 -1.91
C ALA A 12 9.52 13.01 -2.64
N THR A 13 9.74 14.29 -2.89
CA THR A 13 10.92 14.79 -3.62
C THR A 13 12.17 14.86 -2.75
N SER A 14 12.01 15.05 -1.44
CA SER A 14 13.08 14.97 -0.45
C SER A 14 12.88 13.71 0.39
N ARG A 15 13.79 12.74 0.26
CA ARG A 15 13.72 11.41 0.90
C ARG A 15 15.11 10.90 1.24
N ILE A 16 15.21 10.03 2.23
CA ILE A 16 16.47 9.32 2.55
C ILE A 16 16.88 8.43 1.37
N GLY A 17 18.19 8.27 1.16
CA GLY A 17 18.71 7.50 0.03
C GLY A 17 18.20 6.06 -0.02
N GLY A 18 18.02 5.42 1.14
CA GLY A 18 17.53 4.03 1.23
C GLY A 18 16.07 3.82 0.80
N LEU A 19 15.27 4.89 0.68
CA LEU A 19 13.91 4.77 0.14
C LEU A 19 13.92 4.70 -1.40
N GLU A 20 15.07 4.99 -2.04
CA GLU A 20 15.30 4.88 -3.49
C GLU A 20 14.24 5.60 -4.33
N ASN A 21 13.88 5.07 -5.50
CA ASN A 21 12.86 5.61 -6.40
C ASN A 21 11.58 4.75 -6.40
N ARG A 22 11.33 3.99 -5.33
CA ARG A 22 10.13 3.15 -5.27
C ARG A 22 8.86 4.00 -5.22
N ARG A 23 7.82 3.51 -5.91
CA ARG A 23 6.50 4.12 -5.97
C ARG A 23 5.85 4.06 -4.60
N LEU A 24 5.27 5.19 -4.18
CA LEU A 24 4.52 5.32 -2.94
C LEU A 24 3.07 5.64 -3.28
N LEU A 25 2.14 4.96 -2.62
CA LEU A 25 0.72 5.16 -2.77
C LEU A 25 0.09 5.49 -1.42
N VAL A 26 -0.88 6.39 -1.41
CA VAL A 26 -1.81 6.55 -0.28
C VAL A 26 -2.86 5.46 -0.39
N VAL A 27 -3.01 4.67 0.66
CA VAL A 27 -4.02 3.62 0.75
C VAL A 27 -4.89 3.84 1.98
N LYS A 28 -6.14 3.37 1.91
CA LYS A 28 -7.13 3.52 2.98
C LYS A 28 -7.78 2.18 3.32
N GLU A 29 -7.89 1.87 4.61
CA GLU A 29 -8.67 0.73 5.11
C GLU A 29 -10.17 1.07 5.17
N ARG A 30 -11.04 0.04 5.16
CA ARG A 30 -12.51 0.21 5.20
C ARG A 30 -12.96 1.05 6.42
N GLY A 31 -12.42 0.77 7.60
CA GLY A 31 -12.72 1.46 8.85
C GLY A 31 -12.09 2.85 9.01
N GLY A 32 -11.39 3.35 7.97
CA GLY A 32 -10.69 4.63 8.00
C GLY A 32 -9.19 4.51 8.33
N GLY A 33 -8.54 5.67 8.37
CA GLY A 33 -7.07 5.76 8.47
C GLY A 33 -6.39 5.69 7.11
N LYS A 34 -5.54 6.69 6.83
CA LYS A 34 -4.68 6.73 5.64
C LYS A 34 -3.32 6.18 6.01
N GLN A 35 -2.78 5.33 5.15
CA GLN A 35 -1.42 4.80 5.26
C GLN A 35 -0.68 5.05 3.96
N VAL A 36 0.65 5.06 4.04
CA VAL A 36 1.52 5.10 2.85
C VAL A 36 2.02 3.68 2.63
N ALA A 37 1.82 3.15 1.44
CA ALA A 37 2.31 1.83 1.05
C ALA A 37 3.29 1.96 -0.11
N VAL A 38 4.32 1.12 -0.09
CA VAL A 38 5.23 0.93 -1.22
C VAL A 38 4.55 0.05 -2.25
N ASP A 39 4.67 0.42 -3.52
CA ASP A 39 4.04 -0.28 -4.64
C ASP A 39 5.07 -0.88 -5.60
N PRO A 40 5.46 -2.15 -5.40
CA PRO A 40 6.23 -2.92 -6.38
C PRO A 40 5.35 -3.58 -7.45
N VAL A 41 4.02 -3.54 -7.30
CA VAL A 41 3.06 -4.31 -8.13
C VAL A 41 2.59 -3.51 -9.34
N GLY A 42 2.47 -2.20 -9.21
CA GLY A 42 2.00 -1.30 -10.26
C GLY A 42 0.54 -0.89 -10.13
N CYS A 43 0.02 -0.79 -8.91
CA CYS A 43 -1.39 -0.45 -8.64
C CYS A 43 -1.76 0.98 -9.10
N LYS A 44 -3.05 1.21 -9.30
CA LYS A 44 -3.64 2.51 -9.65
C LYS A 44 -4.71 2.94 -8.64
N PRO A 45 -5.05 4.24 -8.57
CA PRO A 45 -6.17 4.71 -7.77
C PRO A 45 -7.45 3.92 -8.05
N GLY A 46 -8.14 3.52 -6.98
CA GLY A 46 -9.35 2.70 -7.04
C GLY A 46 -9.12 1.21 -6.85
N ASP A 47 -7.89 0.69 -7.07
CA ASP A 47 -7.61 -0.73 -6.87
C ASP A 47 -7.78 -1.13 -5.41
N TRP A 48 -8.39 -2.30 -5.20
CA TRP A 48 -8.34 -3.02 -3.94
C TRP A 48 -7.07 -3.85 -3.88
N VAL A 49 -6.34 -3.76 -2.78
CA VAL A 49 -4.99 -4.33 -2.66
C VAL A 49 -4.79 -5.04 -1.33
N ILE A 50 -3.89 -6.02 -1.35
CA ILE A 50 -3.35 -6.68 -0.16
C ILE A 50 -2.06 -5.97 0.22
N CYS A 51 -2.00 -5.46 1.44
CA CYS A 51 -0.79 -4.88 2.01
C CYS A 51 -0.23 -5.82 3.10
N VAL A 52 1.07 -6.00 3.11
CA VAL A 52 1.80 -6.63 4.22
C VAL A 52 2.47 -5.54 5.05
N GLY A 53 2.51 -5.75 6.37
CA GLY A 53 3.12 -4.81 7.31
C GLY A 53 4.29 -5.41 8.09
N SER A 54 4.91 -4.59 8.93
CA SER A 54 6.02 -4.99 9.82
C SER A 54 7.25 -5.48 9.02
N SER A 55 8.05 -6.39 9.58
CA SER A 55 9.30 -6.88 8.97
C SER A 55 9.12 -7.50 7.58
N ALA A 56 8.00 -8.19 7.35
CA ALA A 56 7.70 -8.82 6.05
C ALA A 56 7.51 -7.81 4.90
N ALA A 57 7.21 -6.54 5.22
CA ALA A 57 7.11 -5.48 4.22
C ALA A 57 8.45 -5.20 3.52
N ARG A 58 9.58 -5.39 4.20
CA ARG A 58 10.91 -5.17 3.62
C ARG A 58 11.21 -6.20 2.53
N ASP A 59 10.98 -7.47 2.85
CA ASP A 59 11.11 -8.57 1.89
C ASP A 59 10.17 -8.36 0.69
N ALA A 60 8.90 -8.02 0.94
CA ALA A 60 7.92 -7.74 -0.11
C ALA A 60 8.29 -6.53 -0.98
N ALA A 61 8.94 -5.53 -0.40
CA ALA A 61 9.40 -4.37 -1.16
C ALA A 61 10.60 -4.76 -2.05
N GLY A 62 11.35 -5.81 -1.69
CA GLY A 62 12.42 -6.40 -2.49
C GLY A 62 13.80 -6.38 -1.84
N SER A 63 13.91 -5.95 -0.57
CA SER A 63 15.18 -6.01 0.19
C SER A 63 14.93 -5.93 1.69
N LYS A 64 15.63 -6.76 2.47
CA LYS A 64 15.56 -6.78 3.95
C LYS A 64 15.97 -5.47 4.60
N ASP A 65 16.79 -4.67 3.92
CA ASP A 65 17.30 -3.39 4.41
C ASP A 65 16.44 -2.21 3.97
N TYR A 66 15.39 -2.45 3.17
CA TYR A 66 14.54 -1.37 2.68
C TYR A 66 13.72 -0.75 3.83
N PRO A 67 13.71 0.59 4.00
CA PRO A 67 13.08 1.25 5.14
C PRO A 67 11.57 1.38 4.95
N SER A 68 10.87 0.24 4.95
CA SER A 68 9.42 0.13 4.85
C SER A 68 8.85 -0.81 5.90
N ASP A 69 7.71 -0.43 6.44
CA ASP A 69 6.87 -1.23 7.31
C ASP A 69 5.51 -1.53 6.68
N PHE A 70 5.26 -1.10 5.43
CA PHE A 70 4.00 -1.31 4.74
C PHE A 70 4.16 -1.35 3.21
N THR A 71 3.76 -2.47 2.59
CA THR A 71 4.02 -2.72 1.15
C THR A 71 2.90 -3.52 0.52
N ILE A 72 2.52 -3.14 -0.70
CA ILE A 72 1.51 -3.83 -1.50
C ILE A 72 2.12 -5.11 -2.06
N VAL A 73 1.41 -6.23 -1.92
CA VAL A 73 1.83 -7.55 -2.40
C VAL A 73 0.91 -8.11 -3.49
N GLY A 74 -0.24 -7.49 -3.73
CA GLY A 74 -1.16 -7.93 -4.78
C GLY A 74 -2.37 -7.03 -4.94
N ILE A 75 -2.98 -7.09 -6.12
CA ILE A 75 -4.28 -6.51 -6.45
C ILE A 75 -5.34 -7.58 -6.21
N ILE A 76 -6.49 -7.19 -5.67
CA ILE A 76 -7.63 -8.07 -5.41
C ILE A 76 -8.60 -7.92 -6.56
N ASP A 77 -8.75 -8.97 -7.35
CA ASP A 77 -9.75 -9.03 -8.41
C ASP A 77 -11.15 -9.30 -7.83
N TYR A 78 -12.17 -8.76 -8.49
CA TYR A 78 -13.59 -8.98 -8.16
C TYR A 78 -13.95 -8.71 -6.68
N TRP A 79 -13.28 -7.74 -6.05
CA TRP A 79 -13.55 -7.37 -4.67
C TRP A 79 -14.79 -6.47 -4.59
N GLU A 80 -15.93 -7.07 -4.27
CA GLU A 80 -17.18 -6.35 -4.08
C GLU A 80 -17.19 -5.64 -2.71
N GLU A 81 -17.46 -4.33 -2.72
CA GLU A 81 -17.77 -3.58 -1.51
C GLU A 81 -19.18 -4.00 -1.05
N THR A 82 -19.27 -4.89 -0.05
CA THR A 82 -20.51 -5.03 0.71
C THR A 82 -20.74 -3.71 1.44
N GLU A 83 -21.86 -3.04 1.14
CA GLU A 83 -22.29 -1.80 1.80
C GLU A 83 -22.60 -2.06 3.29
N GLU A 84 -21.58 -2.22 4.12
CA GLU A 84 -21.72 -2.23 5.58
C GLU A 84 -21.34 -0.84 6.10
N GLY A 85 -22.31 0.07 6.15
CA GLY A 85 -22.06 1.38 6.76
C GLY A 85 -23.11 2.50 6.62
N ASN A 86 -24.29 2.26 6.05
CA ASN A 86 -25.43 3.19 6.20
C ASN A 86 -26.46 2.58 7.16
N LYS A 87 -26.16 2.63 8.47
CA LYS A 87 -27.14 2.59 9.56
C LYS A 87 -26.79 3.69 10.54
#